data_AF-A0A533SF06-F1
#
_entry.id   AF-A0A533SF06-F1
#
_cell.length_a   1.000
_cell.length_b   1.000
_cell.length_c   1.000
_cell.angle_alpha   90.00
_cell.angle_beta   90.00
_cell.angle_gamma   90.00
#
_symmetry.space_group_name_H-M   'P 1'
#
loop_
_entity.id
_entity.type
_entity.pdbx_description
1 polymer ?
#
loop_
_entity_poly.entity_id
_entity_poly.type
_entity_poly.pdbx_seq_one_letter_code
_entity_poly.pdbx_strand_id
1 'polypeptide(L)'
;MAEKEEKKEKVKVPRQKMPEQEPKVRAKNFDEVPFGYTPELAQLESSRCLQCKKPKCIEGCPVEIDIPAFIKLIHEGDFGGAARKLKERNSLPAICGRVCPQEDQCEK
;
A
#
# COMPACT_ATOMS: atom_id res chain seq x y z
N MET A 1 15.26 -26.69 15.46
CA MET A 1 14.66 -27.09 14.17
C MET A 1 14.26 -25.81 13.46
N ALA A 2 15.09 -25.34 12.53
CA ALA A 2 14.78 -24.15 11.75
C ALA A 2 14.14 -24.63 10.45
N GLU A 3 12.82 -24.57 10.38
CA GLU A 3 12.08 -24.86 9.17
C GLU A 3 12.48 -23.80 8.13
N LYS A 4 13.14 -24.25 7.07
CA LYS A 4 13.49 -23.42 5.92
C LYS A 4 12.20 -23.15 5.16
N GLU A 5 11.65 -21.95 5.27
CA GLU A 5 10.57 -21.48 4.39
C GLU A 5 11.06 -21.55 2.94
N GLU A 6 10.42 -22.42 2.14
CA GLU A 6 10.62 -22.52 0.71
C GLU A 6 10.22 -21.20 0.05
N LYS A 7 11.17 -20.57 -0.64
CA LYS A 7 10.94 -19.34 -1.40
C LYS A 7 10.04 -19.66 -2.60
N LYS A 8 8.73 -19.50 -2.44
CA LYS A 8 7.78 -19.50 -3.55
C LYS A 8 8.16 -18.40 -4.54
N GLU A 9 8.31 -18.78 -5.80
CA GLU A 9 8.59 -17.88 -6.90
C GLU A 9 7.45 -16.84 -7.00
N LYS A 10 7.74 -15.58 -6.66
CA LYS A 10 6.74 -14.51 -6.68
C LYS A 10 6.38 -14.21 -8.14
N VAL A 11 5.18 -14.62 -8.54
CA VAL A 11 4.59 -14.28 -9.84
C VAL A 11 4.61 -12.75 -10.01
N LYS A 12 5.16 -12.26 -11.12
CA LYS A 12 5.23 -10.83 -11.41
C LYS A 12 3.83 -10.31 -11.79
N VAL A 13 3.05 -9.92 -10.80
CA VAL A 13 1.76 -9.28 -11.00
C VAL A 13 1.95 -7.79 -11.36
N PRO A 14 1.24 -7.25 -12.36
CA PRO A 14 1.26 -5.81 -12.66
C PRO A 14 0.70 -4.98 -11.49
N ARG A 15 0.95 -3.67 -11.49
CA ARG A 15 0.32 -2.74 -10.53
C ARG A 15 -1.20 -2.81 -10.71
N GLN A 16 -1.91 -3.04 -9.62
CA GLN A 16 -3.36 -3.01 -9.64
C GLN A 16 -3.83 -1.60 -9.94
N LYS A 17 -4.79 -1.44 -10.85
CA LYS A 17 -5.40 -0.14 -11.10
C LYS A 17 -6.43 0.14 -10.02
N MET A 18 -6.38 1.34 -9.45
CA MET A 18 -7.42 1.78 -8.54
C MET A 18 -8.71 2.03 -9.33
N PRO A 19 -9.86 1.50 -8.89
CA PRO A 19 -11.15 1.89 -9.44
C PRO A 19 -11.37 3.39 -9.28
N GLU A 20 -11.82 4.04 -10.35
CA GLU A 20 -12.08 5.48 -10.40
C GLU A 20 -13.45 5.77 -11.01
N GLN A 21 -14.02 6.92 -10.67
CA GLN A 21 -15.19 7.45 -11.37
C GLN A 21 -14.94 7.66 -12.87
N GLU A 22 -15.96 7.39 -13.69
CA GLU A 22 -15.89 7.67 -15.12
C GLU A 22 -15.65 9.17 -15.40
N PRO A 23 -14.77 9.54 -16.35
CA PRO A 23 -14.44 10.94 -16.65
C PRO A 23 -15.65 11.84 -16.93
N LYS A 24 -16.64 11.33 -17.67
CA LYS A 24 -17.87 12.07 -18.03
C LYS A 24 -18.78 12.34 -16.82
N VAL A 25 -18.67 11.50 -15.79
CA VAL A 25 -19.46 11.61 -14.55
C VAL A 25 -18.73 12.52 -13.56
N ARG A 26 -17.43 12.27 -13.29
CA ARG A 26 -16.64 13.06 -12.32
C ARG A 26 -16.45 14.53 -12.70
N ALA A 27 -16.66 14.87 -13.97
CA ALA A 27 -16.65 16.27 -14.43
C ALA A 27 -17.87 17.08 -13.95
N LYS A 28 -18.87 16.44 -13.31
CA LYS A 28 -20.16 17.05 -12.95
C LYS A 28 -20.49 16.99 -11.46
N ASN A 29 -19.56 16.54 -10.62
CA ASN A 29 -19.73 16.44 -9.17
C ASN A 29 -18.43 16.78 -8.43
N PHE A 30 -18.49 16.80 -7.10
CA PHE A 30 -17.34 17.00 -6.21
C PHE A 30 -17.03 15.74 -5.38
N ASP A 31 -17.54 14.58 -5.82
CA ASP A 31 -17.34 13.32 -5.12
C ASP A 31 -15.91 12.81 -5.36
N GLU A 32 -15.41 11.96 -4.45
CA GLU A 32 -14.05 11.42 -4.55
C GLU A 32 -13.87 10.60 -5.84
N VAL A 33 -12.85 10.93 -6.63
CA VAL A 33 -12.57 10.25 -7.90
C VAL A 33 -12.04 8.82 -7.72
N PRO A 34 -10.97 8.59 -6.93
CA PRO A 34 -10.51 7.24 -6.63
C PRO A 34 -11.39 6.57 -5.56
N PHE A 35 -11.94 5.40 -5.86
CA PHE A 35 -12.76 4.65 -4.88
C PHE A 35 -11.92 3.87 -3.85
N GLY A 36 -10.60 3.81 -4.04
CA GLY A 36 -9.73 2.93 -3.26
C GLY A 36 -9.81 1.47 -3.71
N TYR A 37 -8.97 0.63 -3.11
CA TYR A 37 -8.98 -0.81 -3.40
C TYR A 37 -10.06 -1.55 -2.61
N THR A 38 -10.59 -2.61 -3.23
CA THR A 38 -11.27 -3.66 -2.47
C THR A 38 -10.25 -4.47 -1.65
N PRO A 39 -10.69 -5.22 -0.62
CA PRO A 39 -9.79 -6.09 0.15
C PRO A 39 -8.95 -7.03 -0.73
N GLU A 40 -9.56 -7.61 -1.76
CA GLU A 40 -8.91 -8.56 -2.67
C GLU A 40 -7.84 -7.86 -3.53
N LEU A 41 -8.15 -6.68 -4.07
CA LEU A 41 -7.19 -5.87 -4.82
C LEU A 41 -6.04 -5.39 -3.94
N ALA A 42 -6.32 -5.00 -2.69
CA ALA A 42 -5.29 -4.58 -1.74
C ALA A 42 -4.34 -5.74 -1.39
N GLN A 43 -4.87 -6.95 -1.18
CA GLN A 43 -4.08 -8.15 -0.95
C GLN A 43 -3.27 -8.57 -2.18
N LEU A 44 -3.83 -8.40 -3.38
CA LEU A 44 -3.13 -8.67 -4.64
C LEU A 44 -1.99 -7.67 -4.85
N GLU A 45 -2.22 -6.38 -4.62
CA GLU A 45 -1.18 -5.36 -4.74
C GLU A 45 -0.08 -5.53 -3.68
N SER A 46 -0.44 -5.87 -2.44
CA SER A 46 0.53 -6.09 -1.35
C SER A 46 1.49 -7.25 -1.64
N SER A 47 1.06 -8.25 -2.42
CA SER A 47 1.89 -9.38 -2.84
C SER A 47 3.11 -8.98 -3.69
N ARG A 48 3.06 -7.82 -4.34
CA ARG A 48 4.16 -7.28 -5.16
C ARG A 48 5.32 -6.78 -4.31
N CYS A 49 5.09 -6.47 -3.03
CA CYS A 49 6.15 -6.03 -2.14
C CYS A 49 7.20 -7.13 -1.95
N LEU A 50 8.46 -6.79 -2.16
CA LEU A 50 9.56 -7.75 -2.12
C LEU A 50 10.02 -8.08 -0.69
N GLN A 51 9.54 -7.36 0.32
CA GLN A 51 10.06 -7.43 1.69
C GLN A 51 11.58 -7.20 1.70
N CYS A 52 11.99 -6.06 1.14
CA CYS A 52 13.39 -5.68 0.95
C CYS A 52 14.14 -5.64 2.28
N LYS A 53 15.34 -6.23 2.33
CA LYS A 53 16.23 -6.12 3.50
C LYS A 53 16.66 -4.67 3.82
N LYS A 54 16.79 -3.84 2.78
CA LYS A 54 17.09 -2.40 2.86
C LYS A 54 15.97 -1.64 2.15
N PRO A 55 14.92 -1.24 2.89
CA PRO A 55 13.70 -0.71 2.28
C PRO A 55 13.82 0.79 1.98
N LYS A 56 14.20 1.12 0.73
CA LYS A 56 14.28 2.52 0.26
C LYS A 56 12.95 3.29 0.37
N CYS A 57 11.82 2.58 0.34
CA CYS A 57 10.51 3.20 0.53
C CYS A 57 10.36 3.87 1.90
N ILE A 58 11.02 3.34 2.95
CA ILE A 58 11.03 3.95 4.29
C ILE A 58 11.85 5.24 4.25
N GLU A 59 13.04 5.21 3.64
CA GLU A 59 13.91 6.38 3.47
C GLU A 59 13.23 7.50 2.66
N GLY A 60 12.40 7.15 1.68
CA GLY A 60 11.63 8.11 0.89
C GLY A 60 10.42 8.71 1.61
N CYS A 61 10.01 8.17 2.76
CA CYS A 61 8.88 8.69 3.53
C CYS A 61 9.37 9.70 4.58
N PRO A 62 8.89 10.97 4.59
CA PRO A 62 9.37 11.98 5.53
C PRO A 62 9.17 11.65 7.02
N VAL A 63 8.25 10.73 7.33
CA VAL A 63 7.97 10.28 8.71
C VAL A 63 8.37 8.82 8.95
N GLU A 64 9.14 8.23 8.03
CA GLU A 64 9.76 6.91 8.17
C GLU A 64 8.76 5.81 8.56
N ILE A 65 7.62 5.74 7.85
CA ILE A 65 6.65 4.66 8.02
C ILE A 65 7.32 3.32 7.73
N ASP A 66 7.07 2.33 8.57
CA ASP A 66 7.47 0.94 8.32
C ASP A 66 6.58 0.29 7.24
N ILE A 67 6.85 0.67 5.99
CA ILE A 67 6.06 0.27 4.82
C ILE A 67 6.02 -1.25 4.62
N PRO A 68 7.16 -1.98 4.66
CA PRO A 68 7.13 -3.43 4.52
C PRO A 68 6.26 -4.12 5.57
N ALA A 69 6.26 -3.64 6.82
CA ALA A 69 5.50 -4.27 7.89
C ALA A 69 3.98 -4.12 7.71
N PHE A 70 3.46 -2.91 7.43
CA PHE A 70 2.01 -2.77 7.25
C PHE A 70 1.54 -3.47 5.96
N ILE A 71 2.37 -3.50 4.90
CA ILE A 71 2.03 -4.22 3.67
C ILE A 71 1.96 -5.73 3.93
N LYS A 72 2.85 -6.28 4.76
CA LYS A 72 2.79 -7.70 5.15
C LYS A 72 1.46 -8.02 5.86
N LEU A 73 1.02 -7.17 6.78
CA LEU A 73 -0.26 -7.32 7.47
C LEU A 73 -1.46 -7.25 6.52
N ILE A 74 -1.42 -6.35 5.52
CA ILE A 74 -2.43 -6.32 4.45
C ILE A 74 -2.43 -7.64 3.68
N HIS A 75 -1.26 -8.17 3.30
CA HIS A 75 -1.14 -9.44 2.58
C HIS A 75 -1.75 -10.61 3.37
N GLU A 76 -1.56 -10.63 4.68
CA GLU A 76 -2.11 -11.64 5.61
C GLU A 76 -3.61 -11.43 5.92
N GLY A 77 -4.20 -10.31 5.47
CA GLY A 77 -5.60 -9.97 5.72
C GLY A 77 -5.86 -9.29 7.07
N ASP A 78 -4.83 -8.99 7.86
CA ASP A 78 -4.97 -8.21 9.10
C ASP A 78 -4.95 -6.70 8.83
N PHE A 79 -6.06 -6.20 8.26
CA PHE A 79 -6.22 -4.78 7.97
C PHE A 79 -6.21 -3.91 9.24
N GLY A 80 -6.72 -4.44 10.36
CA GLY A 80 -6.71 -3.74 11.64
C GLY A 80 -5.29 -3.57 12.18
N GLY A 81 -4.47 -4.63 12.08
CA GLY A 81 -3.04 -4.59 12.38
C GLY A 81 -2.29 -3.62 11.49
N ALA A 82 -2.54 -3.67 10.18
CA ALA A 82 -1.93 -2.74 9.23
C ALA A 82 -2.25 -1.27 9.59
N ALA A 83 -3.51 -0.97 9.94
CA ALA A 83 -3.92 0.36 10.35
C ALA A 83 -3.25 0.81 11.65
N ARG A 84 -3.11 -0.09 12.65
CA ARG A 84 -2.36 0.19 13.88
C ARG A 84 -0.90 0.47 13.59
N LYS A 85 -0.28 -0.34 12.71
CA LYS A 85 1.13 -0.20 12.33
C LYS A 85 1.41 1.14 11.65
N LEU A 86 0.53 1.58 10.74
CA LEU A 86 0.60 2.92 10.14
C LEU A 86 0.53 4.04 11.19
N LYS A 87 -0.36 3.89 12.18
CA LYS A 87 -0.58 4.89 13.23
C LYS A 87 0.58 5.07 14.21
N GLU A 88 1.54 4.14 14.25
CA GLU A 88 2.78 4.31 15.04
C GLU A 88 3.61 5.50 14.59
N ARG A 89 3.54 5.86 13.30
CA ARG A 89 4.37 6.91 12.69
C ARG A 89 3.56 8.03 12.02
N ASN A 90 2.32 7.74 11.61
CA ASN A 90 1.48 8.70 10.92
C ASN A 90 0.12 8.85 11.60
N SER A 91 -0.18 10.04 12.13
CA SER A 91 -1.46 10.33 12.77
C SER A 91 -2.63 10.46 11.78
N LEU A 92 -2.35 10.72 10.50
CA LEU A 92 -3.34 11.02 9.46
C LEU A 92 -3.18 10.11 8.21
N PRO A 93 -3.13 8.77 8.36
CA PRO A 93 -2.82 7.88 7.25
C PRO A 93 -3.87 7.92 6.14
N ALA A 94 -5.14 8.15 6.49
CA ALA A 94 -6.23 8.30 5.52
C ALA A 94 -6.11 9.57 4.66
N ILE A 95 -5.41 10.60 5.13
CA ILE A 95 -5.14 11.84 4.41
C ILE A 95 -3.85 11.69 3.60
N CYS A 96 -2.74 11.33 4.25
CA CYS A 96 -1.44 11.18 3.58
C CYS A 96 -1.50 10.17 2.42
N GLY A 97 -2.20 9.05 2.58
CA GLY A 97 -2.37 8.07 1.50
C GLY A 97 -3.10 8.62 0.26
N ARG A 98 -3.84 9.73 0.40
CA ARG A 98 -4.57 10.39 -0.69
C ARG A 98 -3.82 11.57 -1.31
N VAL A 99 -3.06 12.33 -0.52
CA VAL A 99 -2.51 13.63 -0.93
C VAL A 99 -0.99 13.72 -0.94
N CYS A 100 -0.28 12.72 -0.42
CA CYS A 100 1.18 12.71 -0.55
C CYS A 100 1.57 12.60 -2.03
N PRO A 101 2.59 13.34 -2.50
CA PRO A 101 3.16 13.12 -3.83
C PRO A 101 4.07 11.88 -3.78
N GLN A 102 3.48 10.68 -3.88
CA GLN A 102 4.23 9.43 -3.70
C GLN A 102 5.32 9.22 -4.77
N GLU A 103 5.12 9.76 -5.97
CA GLU A 103 6.04 9.73 -7.11
C GLU A 103 7.40 10.37 -6.81
N ASP A 104 7.44 11.32 -5.87
CA ASP A 104 8.66 11.99 -5.42
C ASP A 104 9.14 11.49 -4.04
N GLN A 105 8.39 10.59 -3.41
CA GLN A 105 8.62 10.09 -2.05
C GLN A 105 8.81 8.57 -2.04
N CYS A 106 7.88 7.83 -1.41
CA CYS A 106 8.03 6.42 -1.11
C CYS A 106 7.86 5.49 -2.32
N GLU A 107 7.29 5.97 -3.43
CA GLU A 107 7.10 5.19 -4.68
C GLU A 107 8.10 5.54 -5.79
N LYS A 108 9.13 6.34 -5.48
CA LYS A 108 10.18 6.74 -6.42
C LYS A 108 11.06 5.59 -6.91
#